data_AF-A0A1I5DV89-F1
#
_entry.id   AF-A0A1I5DV89-F1
#
_cell.length_a   1.000
_cell.length_b   1.000
_cell.length_c   1.000
_cell.angle_alpha   90.00
_cell.angle_beta   90.00
_cell.angle_gamma   90.00
#
_symmetry.space_group_name_H-M   'P 1'
#
loop_
_entity.id
_entity.type
_entity.pdbx_description
1 polymer ?
#
loop_
_entity_poly.entity_id
_entity_poly.type
_entity_poly.pdbx_seq_one_letter_code
_entity_poly.pdbx_strand_id
1 'polypeptide(L)'
;MQKKTFTYFIYLIFIVVYSALSFILVKEKTNIFWWGYLFFVLAILISAVLTVISVQKLSSAFPIELSLITFSYVYVVITFLVNFIFGKVFVLSFSKFISIHIACLGLFAIITILLMLTKGLVVKQNNEVKVQLRELQPLIQEVEKIKSKLPDLSANIRTPVVKMIDKVADRIRFSEYSSEEDIVEIDNRIRTKLGELQNEVFNMVEKQSENTKNIESYVNSILQLVDNRNSQIISTKSGI
;
A
#
# COMPACT_ATOMS: atom_id res chain seq x y z
N MET A 1 4.81 -6.39 22.62
CA MET A 1 5.20 -5.33 23.58
C MET A 1 6.69 -5.04 23.57
N GLN A 2 7.58 -6.04 23.72
CA GLN A 2 9.04 -5.86 23.81
C GLN A 2 9.66 -4.91 22.76
N LYS A 3 9.25 -5.01 21.49
CA LYS A 3 9.79 -4.15 20.42
C LYS A 3 9.45 -2.66 20.59
N LYS A 4 8.23 -2.33 21.02
CA LYS A 4 7.80 -0.93 21.26
C LYS A 4 8.54 -0.35 22.47
N THR A 5 8.66 -1.13 23.53
CA THR A 5 9.43 -0.76 24.74
C THR A 5 10.90 -0.51 24.40
N PHE A 6 11.49 -1.35 23.55
CA PHE A 6 12.87 -1.18 23.09
C PHE A 6 13.06 0.10 22.25
N THR A 7 12.12 0.43 21.36
CA THR A 7 12.16 1.70 20.61
C THR A 7 12.12 2.91 21.55
N TYR A 8 11.21 2.94 22.52
CA TYR A 8 11.16 4.04 23.50
C TYR A 8 12.45 4.15 24.31
N PHE A 9 13.08 3.02 24.65
CA PHE A 9 14.36 3.01 25.37
C PHE A 9 15.50 3.67 24.56
N ILE A 10 15.57 3.41 23.25
CA ILE A 10 16.56 4.07 22.37
C ILE A 10 16.36 5.59 22.39
N TYR A 11 15.13 6.06 22.22
CA TYR A 11 14.83 7.49 22.23
C TYR A 11 15.07 8.14 23.59
N LEU A 12 14.83 7.42 24.69
CA LEU A 12 15.16 7.87 26.03
C LEU A 12 16.68 8.10 26.19
N ILE A 13 17.51 7.20 25.65
CA ILE A 13 18.97 7.40 25.64
C ILE A 13 19.35 8.66 24.90
N PHE A 14 18.77 8.92 23.71
CA PHE A 14 19.04 10.16 22.96
C PHE A 14 18.67 11.42 23.77
N ILE A 15 17.53 11.41 24.46
CA ILE A 15 17.13 12.52 25.33
C ILE A 15 18.16 12.69 26.45
N VAL A 16 18.51 11.63 27.18
CA VAL A 16 19.46 11.69 28.30
C VAL A 16 20.83 12.20 27.86
N VAL A 17 21.35 11.71 26.73
CA VAL A 17 22.64 12.14 26.18
C VAL A 17 22.59 13.61 25.77
N TYR A 18 21.55 14.05 25.06
CA TYR A 18 21.40 15.45 24.70
C TYR A 18 21.24 16.36 25.92
N SER A 19 20.47 15.95 26.93
CA SER A 19 20.34 16.66 28.20
C SER A 19 21.69 16.80 28.89
N ALA A 20 22.47 15.73 29.04
CA ALA A 20 23.80 15.80 29.63
C ALA A 20 24.71 16.78 28.87
N LEU A 21 24.79 16.66 27.54
CA LEU A 21 25.63 17.52 26.71
C LEU A 21 25.20 18.98 26.76
N SER A 22 23.91 19.26 26.65
CA SER A 22 23.38 20.63 26.66
C SER A 22 23.65 21.34 28.00
N PHE A 23 23.52 20.64 29.13
CA PHE A 23 23.79 21.22 30.45
C PHE A 23 25.29 21.41 30.76
N ILE A 24 26.16 20.54 30.22
CA ILE A 24 27.62 20.67 30.37
C ILE A 24 28.16 21.81 29.49
N LEU A 25 27.73 21.87 28.23
CA LEU A 25 28.27 22.81 27.24
C LEU A 25 27.71 24.23 27.42
N VAL A 26 26.51 24.39 27.97
CA VAL A 26 25.85 25.70 28.13
C VAL A 26 25.87 26.15 29.57
N LYS A 27 26.82 27.04 29.89
CA LYS A 27 26.97 27.62 31.24
C LYS A 27 25.79 28.51 31.62
N GLU A 28 25.40 29.43 30.74
CA GLU A 28 24.28 30.35 30.96
C GLU A 28 22.97 29.82 30.40
N LYS A 29 22.01 29.52 31.30
CA LYS A 29 20.71 28.94 30.96
C LYS A 29 19.67 30.03 30.72
N THR A 30 19.79 30.70 29.59
CA THR A 30 18.86 31.77 29.18
C THR A 30 17.50 31.23 28.71
N ASN A 31 16.53 32.11 28.43
CA ASN A 31 15.25 31.71 27.85
C ASN A 31 15.42 30.96 26.51
N ILE A 32 16.40 31.35 25.69
CA ILE A 32 16.71 30.67 24.41
C ILE A 32 17.14 29.23 24.67
N PHE A 33 17.95 28.99 25.70
CA PHE A 33 18.37 27.64 26.08
C PHE A 33 17.17 26.75 26.45
N TRP A 34 16.30 27.23 27.34
CA TRP A 34 15.15 26.44 27.82
C TRP A 34 14.16 26.12 26.71
N TRP A 35 13.84 27.08 25.85
CA TRP A 35 12.93 26.85 24.73
C TRP A 35 13.55 25.98 23.64
N GLY A 36 14.83 26.18 23.29
CA GLY A 36 15.52 25.31 22.35
C GLY A 36 15.60 23.86 22.87
N TYR A 37 15.88 23.69 24.16
CA TYR A 37 15.83 22.38 24.82
C TYR A 37 14.44 21.75 24.74
N LEU A 38 13.38 22.50 25.07
CA LEU A 38 12.00 22.03 24.99
C LEU A 38 11.63 21.56 23.58
N PHE A 39 11.91 22.37 22.55
CA PHE A 39 11.61 22.02 21.16
C PHE A 39 12.38 20.77 20.70
N PHE A 40 13.62 20.60 21.13
CA PHE A 40 14.39 19.41 20.77
C PHE A 40 13.87 18.15 21.45
N VAL A 41 13.56 18.21 22.74
CA VAL A 41 12.93 17.08 23.46
C VAL A 41 11.58 16.75 22.82
N LEU A 42 10.78 17.75 22.49
CA LEU A 42 9.51 17.57 21.81
C LEU A 42 9.70 16.89 20.45
N ALA A 43 10.67 17.31 19.65
CA ALA A 43 10.99 16.70 18.35
C ALA A 43 11.34 15.20 18.51
N ILE A 44 12.15 14.86 19.51
CA ILE A 44 12.48 13.45 19.80
C ILE A 44 11.23 12.67 20.21
N LEU A 45 10.40 13.22 21.11
CA LEU A 45 9.19 12.54 21.57
C LEU A 45 8.21 12.28 20.41
N ILE A 46 8.02 13.26 19.54
CA ILE A 46 7.19 13.12 18.33
C ILE A 46 7.79 12.04 17.41
N SER A 47 9.10 12.05 17.16
CA SER A 47 9.79 11.03 16.36
C SER A 47 9.62 9.62 16.96
N ALA A 48 9.68 9.50 18.29
CA ALA A 48 9.46 8.24 18.99
C ALA A 48 8.03 7.72 18.79
N VAL A 49 7.03 8.59 18.96
CA VAL A 49 5.62 8.25 18.74
C VAL A 49 5.38 7.84 17.28
N LEU A 50 5.85 8.63 16.32
CA LEU A 50 5.70 8.31 14.90
C LEU A 50 6.39 7.01 14.52
N THR A 51 7.59 6.75 15.05
CA THR A 51 8.27 5.47 14.84
C THR A 51 7.47 4.31 15.39
N VAL A 52 6.92 4.41 16.60
CA VAL A 52 6.13 3.33 17.20
C VAL A 52 4.82 3.08 16.46
N ILE A 53 4.19 4.12 15.93
CA ILE A 53 2.96 4.00 15.12
C ILE A 53 3.27 3.41 13.73
N SER A 54 4.40 3.77 13.14
CA SER A 54 4.80 3.35 11.79
C SER A 54 5.51 2.00 11.74
N VAL A 55 6.15 1.55 12.83
CA VAL A 55 6.76 0.21 12.92
C VAL A 55 5.66 -0.83 13.19
N GLN A 56 4.87 -1.12 12.17
CA GLN A 56 4.00 -2.30 12.11
C GLN A 56 4.57 -3.27 11.06
N LYS A 57 4.33 -4.58 11.25
CA LYS A 57 4.84 -5.60 10.31
C LYS A 57 4.17 -5.40 8.94
N LEU A 58 4.98 -5.29 7.88
CA LEU A 58 4.59 -5.43 6.46
C LEU A 58 3.21 -4.84 6.13
N SER A 59 3.05 -3.56 6.44
CA SER A 59 1.89 -2.77 6.04
C SER A 59 1.93 -2.52 4.54
N SER A 60 0.77 -2.49 3.89
CA SER A 60 0.68 -2.08 2.47
C SER A 60 1.06 -0.63 2.23
N ALA A 61 1.13 0.18 3.29
CA ALA A 61 1.61 1.55 3.25
C ALA A 61 3.06 1.69 3.75
N PHE A 62 3.86 0.61 3.70
CA PHE A 62 5.26 0.62 4.15
C PHE A 62 6.11 1.79 3.61
N PRO A 63 6.05 2.16 2.31
CA PRO A 63 6.80 3.32 1.81
C PRO A 63 6.43 4.65 2.48
N ILE A 64 5.15 4.82 2.83
CA ILE A 64 4.64 6.02 3.50
C ILE A 64 5.04 6.01 4.98
N GLU A 65 4.98 4.84 5.63
CA GLU A 65 5.45 4.65 7.00
C GLU A 65 6.94 4.95 7.15
N LEU A 66 7.76 4.51 6.19
CA LEU A 66 9.19 4.84 6.14
C LEU A 66 9.43 6.34 5.90
N SER A 67 8.65 6.96 5.01
CA SER A 67 8.70 8.41 4.78
C SER A 67 8.36 9.20 6.04
N LEU A 68 7.32 8.81 6.78
CA LEU A 68 6.93 9.42 8.06
C LEU A 68 8.08 9.37 9.08
N ILE A 69 8.73 8.20 9.22
CA ILE A 69 9.87 8.03 10.12
C ILE A 69 11.04 8.91 9.67
N THR A 70 11.40 8.86 8.40
CA THR A 70 12.53 9.62 7.83
C THR A 70 12.33 11.12 8.03
N PHE A 71 11.13 11.61 7.74
CA PHE A 71 10.81 13.02 7.88
C PHE A 71 10.80 13.49 9.35
N SER A 72 10.40 12.61 10.28
CA SER A 72 10.51 12.91 11.72
C SER A 72 11.97 13.05 12.17
N TYR A 73 12.89 12.23 11.65
CA TYR A 73 14.32 12.40 11.93
C TYR A 73 14.89 13.67 11.30
N VAL A 74 14.47 14.02 10.08
CA VAL A 74 14.86 15.30 9.45
C VAL A 74 14.43 16.47 10.32
N TYR A 75 13.23 16.44 10.91
CA TYR A 75 12.79 17.49 11.83
C TYR A 75 13.63 17.56 13.12
N VAL A 76 14.04 16.43 13.69
CA VAL A 76 14.96 16.39 14.83
C VAL A 76 16.30 17.04 14.49
N VAL A 77 16.87 16.70 13.32
CA VAL A 77 18.13 17.26 12.84
C VAL A 77 18.01 18.77 12.58
N ILE A 78 16.95 19.22 11.92
CA ILE A 78 16.70 20.66 11.69
C ILE A 78 16.55 21.38 13.03
N THR A 79 15.81 20.83 13.98
CA THR A 79 15.65 21.42 15.31
C THR A 79 16.98 21.56 16.04
N PHE A 80 17.84 20.55 15.95
CA PHE A 80 19.22 20.61 16.48
C PHE A 80 20.04 21.72 15.82
N LEU A 81 20.01 21.80 14.48
CA LEU A 81 20.73 22.81 13.73
C LEU A 81 20.22 24.23 14.04
N VAL A 82 18.91 24.42 14.18
CA VAL A 82 18.32 25.71 14.57
C VAL A 82 18.82 26.12 15.96
N ASN A 83 18.81 25.21 16.93
CA ASN A 83 19.34 25.45 18.27
C ASN A 83 20.82 25.86 18.23
N PHE A 84 21.63 25.17 17.44
CA PHE A 84 23.06 25.43 17.35
C PHE A 84 23.36 26.74 16.61
N ILE A 85 22.86 26.88 15.39
CA ILE A 85 23.16 28.01 14.50
C ILE A 85 22.55 29.30 15.05
N PHE A 86 21.25 29.31 15.38
CA PHE A 86 20.58 30.54 15.78
C PHE A 86 20.65 30.82 17.28
N GLY A 87 20.80 29.78 18.10
CA GLY A 87 20.93 29.92 19.55
C GLY A 87 22.37 30.17 20.03
N LYS A 88 23.39 29.68 19.32
CA LYS A 88 24.80 29.84 19.71
C LYS A 88 25.64 30.69 18.76
N VAL A 89 25.50 30.50 17.44
CA VAL A 89 26.37 31.19 16.47
C VAL A 89 25.88 32.61 16.20
N PHE A 90 24.62 32.77 15.80
CA PHE A 90 24.06 34.09 15.45
C PHE A 90 23.42 34.85 16.62
N VAL A 91 23.14 34.16 17.74
CA VAL A 91 22.55 34.74 18.97
C VAL A 91 21.34 35.62 18.65
N LEU A 92 20.33 35.04 18.00
CA LEU A 92 19.12 35.77 17.62
C LEU A 92 18.35 36.27 18.86
N SER A 93 17.56 37.34 18.65
CA SER A 93 16.59 37.75 19.68
C SER A 93 15.57 36.63 19.92
N PHE A 94 15.10 36.54 21.17
CA PHE A 94 14.19 35.48 21.61
C PHE A 94 12.97 35.32 20.69
N SER A 95 12.32 36.43 20.31
CA SER A 95 11.15 36.40 19.43
C SER A 95 11.45 35.77 18.08
N LYS A 96 12.58 36.13 17.44
CA LYS A 96 12.98 35.57 16.14
C LYS A 96 13.31 34.08 16.24
N PHE A 97 14.00 33.69 17.31
CA PHE A 97 14.35 32.30 17.59
C PHE A 97 13.09 31.41 17.71
N ILE A 98 12.09 31.87 18.47
CA ILE A 98 10.82 31.16 18.64
C ILE A 98 10.03 31.11 17.33
N SER A 99 9.96 32.21 16.57
CA SER A 99 9.25 32.23 15.28
C SER A 99 9.78 31.18 14.31
N ILE A 100 11.10 30.95 14.28
CA ILE A 100 11.71 29.90 13.43
C ILE A 100 11.27 28.51 13.89
N HIS A 101 11.30 28.22 15.19
CA HIS A 101 10.85 26.92 15.70
C HIS A 101 9.37 26.66 15.41
N ILE A 102 8.51 27.67 15.58
CA ILE A 102 7.08 27.57 15.26
C ILE A 102 6.88 27.32 13.77
N ALA A 103 7.62 28.03 12.90
CA ALA A 103 7.55 27.82 11.45
C ALA A 103 7.98 26.40 11.05
N CYS A 104 9.10 25.91 11.61
CA CYS A 104 9.57 24.54 11.36
C CYS A 104 8.57 23.49 11.86
N LEU A 105 8.01 23.68 13.05
CA LEU A 105 6.99 22.77 13.61
C LEU A 105 5.71 22.77 12.77
N GLY A 106 5.26 23.95 12.32
CA GLY A 106 4.07 24.09 11.46
C GLY A 106 4.26 23.37 10.12
N LEU A 107 5.39 23.59 9.46
CA LEU A 107 5.72 22.89 8.21
C LEU A 107 5.78 21.37 8.43
N PHE A 108 6.43 20.94 9.52
CA PHE A 108 6.52 19.54 9.87
C PHE A 108 5.13 18.90 10.10
N ALA A 109 4.24 19.60 10.80
CA ALA A 109 2.89 19.15 11.07
C ALA A 109 2.07 19.00 9.79
N ILE A 110 2.12 19.98 8.88
CA ILE A 110 1.42 19.94 7.58
C ILE A 110 1.85 18.70 6.78
N ILE A 111 3.16 18.48 6.63
CA ILE A 111 3.69 17.35 5.86
C ILE A 111 3.31 16.01 6.52
N THR A 112 3.38 15.94 7.85
CA THR A 112 2.99 14.73 8.60
C THR A 112 1.51 14.40 8.40
N ILE A 113 0.62 15.40 8.44
CA ILE A 113 -0.81 15.23 8.19
C ILE A 113 -1.05 14.72 6.76
N LEU A 114 -0.40 15.32 5.76
CA LEU A 114 -0.52 14.88 4.36
C LEU A 114 -0.10 13.41 4.20
N LEU A 115 1.04 13.02 4.77
CA LEU A 115 1.51 11.63 4.73
C LEU A 115 0.54 10.67 5.45
N MET A 116 -0.06 11.07 6.57
CA MET A 116 -1.06 10.26 7.25
C MET A 116 -2.34 10.08 6.43
N LEU A 117 -2.81 11.13 5.73
CA LEU A 117 -3.95 11.04 4.82
C LEU A 117 -3.66 10.10 3.65
N THR A 118 -2.50 10.23 3.01
CA THR A 118 -2.07 9.34 1.92
C THR A 118 -1.97 7.90 2.40
N LYS A 119 -1.46 7.65 3.61
CA LYS A 119 -1.45 6.31 4.21
C LYS A 119 -2.87 5.72 4.29
N GLY A 120 -3.84 6.49 4.76
CA GLY A 120 -5.24 6.05 4.85
C GLY A 120 -5.81 5.63 3.49
N LEU A 121 -5.55 6.43 2.45
CA LEU A 121 -5.97 6.14 1.08
C LEU A 121 -5.34 4.85 0.53
N VAL A 122 -4.03 4.68 0.69
CA VAL A 122 -3.32 3.48 0.22
C VAL A 122 -3.80 2.22 0.94
N VAL A 123 -4.04 2.29 2.25
CA VAL A 123 -4.57 1.16 3.02
C VAL A 123 -5.98 0.81 2.55
N LYS A 124 -6.85 1.81 2.35
CA LYS A 124 -8.22 1.60 1.86
C LYS A 124 -8.20 0.94 0.48
N GLN A 125 -7.47 1.51 -0.48
CA GLN A 125 -7.38 0.98 -1.84
C GLN A 125 -6.85 -0.45 -1.86
N ASN A 126 -5.79 -0.74 -1.09
CA ASN A 126 -5.23 -2.08 -1.07
C ASN A 126 -6.18 -3.11 -0.40
N ASN A 127 -6.95 -2.69 0.59
CA ASN A 127 -7.98 -3.55 1.18
C ASN A 127 -9.11 -3.84 0.18
N GLU A 128 -9.56 -2.84 -0.58
CA GLU A 128 -10.56 -3.02 -1.64
C GLU A 128 -10.07 -4.01 -2.69
N VAL A 129 -8.82 -3.87 -3.17
CA VAL A 129 -8.22 -4.81 -4.12
C VAL A 129 -8.11 -6.22 -3.53
N LYS A 130 -7.72 -6.36 -2.25
CA LYS A 130 -7.65 -7.67 -1.58
C LYS A 130 -9.01 -8.33 -1.48
N VAL A 131 -10.06 -7.57 -1.16
CA VAL A 131 -11.44 -8.09 -1.12
C VAL A 131 -11.86 -8.55 -2.51
N GLN A 132 -11.67 -7.71 -3.53
CA GLN A 132 -11.99 -8.06 -4.92
C GLN A 132 -11.28 -9.35 -5.36
N LEU A 133 -9.98 -9.47 -5.09
CA LEU A 133 -9.21 -10.67 -5.43
C LEU A 133 -9.70 -11.92 -4.69
N ARG A 134 -10.14 -11.78 -3.42
CA ARG A 134 -10.72 -12.88 -2.64
C ARG A 134 -12.03 -13.36 -3.25
N GLU A 135 -12.89 -12.44 -3.65
CA GLU A 135 -14.21 -12.78 -4.20
C GLU A 135 -14.12 -13.34 -5.64
N LEU A 136 -13.14 -12.90 -6.43
CA LEU A 136 -12.86 -13.45 -7.77
C LEU A 136 -12.07 -14.77 -7.72
N GLN A 137 -11.56 -15.17 -6.55
CA GLN A 137 -10.73 -16.35 -6.38
C GLN A 137 -11.36 -17.66 -6.89
N PRO A 138 -12.68 -17.93 -6.73
CA PRO A 138 -13.32 -19.10 -7.30
C PRO A 138 -13.20 -19.17 -8.83
N LEU A 139 -13.41 -18.05 -9.54
CA LEU A 139 -13.28 -17.99 -11.00
C LEU A 139 -11.82 -18.19 -11.44
N ILE A 140 -10.88 -17.57 -10.73
CA ILE A 140 -9.44 -17.76 -10.98
C ILE A 140 -9.05 -19.22 -10.80
N GLN A 141 -9.56 -19.90 -9.77
CA GLN A 141 -9.30 -21.33 -9.55
C GLN A 141 -9.83 -22.21 -10.68
N GLU A 142 -11.01 -21.91 -11.25
CA GLU A 142 -11.49 -22.66 -12.43
C GLU A 142 -10.55 -22.49 -13.63
N VAL A 143 -10.02 -21.29 -13.87
CA VAL A 143 -9.04 -21.07 -14.95
C VAL A 143 -7.73 -21.82 -14.69
N GLU A 144 -7.26 -21.86 -13.45
CA GLU A 144 -6.05 -22.63 -13.08
C GLU A 144 -6.23 -24.15 -13.29
N LYS A 145 -7.44 -24.69 -13.07
CA LYS A 145 -7.74 -26.09 -13.42
C LYS A 145 -7.58 -26.34 -14.92
N ILE A 146 -8.05 -25.43 -15.76
CA ILE A 146 -7.86 -25.52 -17.22
C ILE A 146 -6.37 -25.49 -17.56
N LYS A 147 -5.63 -24.54 -16.97
CA LYS A 147 -4.17 -24.38 -17.16
C LYS A 147 -3.38 -25.64 -16.82
N SER A 148 -3.78 -26.36 -15.78
CA SER A 148 -3.12 -27.61 -15.36
C SER A 148 -3.08 -28.69 -16.45
N LYS A 149 -3.99 -28.64 -17.42
CA LYS A 149 -4.09 -29.63 -18.52
C LYS A 149 -3.47 -29.16 -19.84
N LEU A 150 -3.10 -27.89 -19.94
CA LEU A 150 -2.50 -27.33 -21.17
C LEU A 150 -1.13 -27.95 -21.55
N PRO A 151 -0.26 -28.39 -20.63
CA PRO A 151 0.99 -29.06 -20.98
C PRO A 151 0.80 -30.35 -21.80
N ASP A 152 -0.36 -31.00 -21.67
CA ASP A 152 -0.69 -32.26 -22.33
C ASP A 152 -1.18 -32.06 -23.79
N LEU A 153 -1.39 -30.81 -24.22
CA LEU A 153 -1.78 -30.50 -25.60
C LEU A 153 -0.65 -30.75 -26.60
N SER A 154 -1.00 -31.05 -27.86
CA SER A 154 -0.01 -31.19 -28.94
C SER A 154 0.82 -29.90 -29.10
N ALA A 155 2.10 -30.03 -29.43
CA ALA A 155 3.02 -28.89 -29.50
C ALA A 155 2.54 -27.81 -30.48
N ASN A 156 1.82 -28.21 -31.53
CA ASN A 156 1.34 -27.36 -32.61
C ASN A 156 0.27 -26.35 -32.13
N ILE A 157 -0.60 -26.77 -31.20
CA ILE A 157 -1.73 -25.95 -30.72
C ILE A 157 -1.55 -25.44 -29.29
N ARG A 158 -0.54 -25.93 -28.55
CA ARG A 158 -0.32 -25.56 -27.15
C ARG A 158 -0.14 -24.06 -26.96
N THR A 159 0.78 -23.44 -27.70
CA THR A 159 1.08 -22.01 -27.58
C THR A 159 -0.14 -21.10 -27.85
N PRO A 160 -0.92 -21.27 -28.94
CA PRO A 160 -2.09 -20.44 -29.16
C PRO A 160 -3.17 -20.65 -28.10
N VAL A 161 -3.43 -21.89 -27.67
CA VAL A 161 -4.44 -22.15 -26.62
C VAL A 161 -4.01 -21.54 -25.27
N VAL A 162 -2.74 -21.69 -24.88
CA VAL A 162 -2.21 -21.05 -23.66
C VAL A 162 -2.46 -19.55 -23.68
N LYS A 163 -2.15 -18.86 -24.79
CA LYS A 163 -2.42 -17.41 -24.92
C LYS A 163 -3.90 -17.06 -24.77
N MET A 164 -4.80 -17.89 -25.29
CA MET A 164 -6.24 -17.68 -25.15
C MET A 164 -6.70 -17.82 -23.69
N ILE A 165 -6.23 -18.86 -22.98
CA ILE A 165 -6.57 -19.08 -21.57
C ILE A 165 -5.93 -18.01 -20.68
N ASP A 166 -4.70 -17.58 -20.95
CA ASP A 166 -4.06 -16.46 -20.25
C ASP A 166 -4.85 -15.17 -20.42
N LYS A 167 -5.38 -14.91 -21.61
CA LYS A 167 -6.24 -13.74 -21.85
C LYS A 167 -7.50 -13.77 -20.98
N VAL A 168 -8.12 -14.93 -20.79
CA VAL A 168 -9.27 -15.09 -19.86
C VAL A 168 -8.82 -14.89 -18.42
N ALA A 169 -7.70 -15.49 -18.01
CA ALA A 169 -7.15 -15.37 -16.66
C ALA A 169 -6.89 -13.91 -16.29
N ASP A 170 -6.21 -13.18 -17.17
CA ASP A 170 -5.89 -11.77 -16.99
C ASP A 170 -7.16 -10.93 -16.97
N ARG A 171 -8.11 -11.19 -17.88
CA ARG A 171 -9.36 -10.42 -17.92
C ARG A 171 -10.16 -10.59 -16.63
N ILE A 172 -10.22 -11.79 -16.05
CA ILE A 172 -10.87 -12.04 -14.76
C ILE A 172 -10.05 -11.42 -13.61
N ARG A 173 -8.73 -11.59 -13.57
CA ARG A 173 -7.89 -11.07 -12.47
C ARG A 173 -7.98 -9.55 -12.32
N PHE A 174 -8.08 -8.81 -13.42
CA PHE A 174 -8.12 -7.35 -13.43
C PHE A 174 -9.53 -6.78 -13.61
N SER A 175 -10.55 -7.60 -13.42
CA SER A 175 -11.95 -7.18 -13.53
C SER A 175 -12.52 -6.66 -12.20
N GLU A 176 -13.61 -5.90 -12.29
CA GLU A 176 -14.29 -5.40 -11.10
C GLU A 176 -15.21 -6.48 -10.50
N TYR A 177 -15.50 -6.35 -9.21
CA TYR A 177 -16.43 -7.20 -8.46
C TYR A 177 -17.53 -6.36 -7.81
N SER A 178 -18.75 -6.90 -7.77
CA SER A 178 -19.88 -6.39 -7.01
C SER A 178 -20.68 -7.57 -6.45
N SER A 179 -21.29 -7.39 -5.27
CA SER A 179 -22.15 -8.39 -4.63
C SER A 179 -23.64 -8.19 -4.93
N GLU A 180 -23.98 -7.34 -5.90
CA GLU A 180 -25.35 -7.16 -6.38
C GLU A 180 -25.88 -8.44 -7.04
N GLU A 181 -27.16 -8.73 -6.83
CA GLU A 181 -27.79 -9.99 -7.26
C GLU A 181 -27.64 -10.24 -8.77
N ASP A 182 -27.88 -9.21 -9.59
CA ASP A 182 -27.73 -9.27 -11.06
C ASP A 182 -26.28 -9.57 -11.49
N ILE A 183 -25.29 -9.07 -10.75
CA ILE A 183 -23.86 -9.32 -11.01
C ILE A 183 -23.48 -10.74 -10.62
N VAL A 184 -24.01 -11.24 -9.50
CA VAL A 184 -23.79 -12.62 -9.04
C VAL A 184 -24.34 -13.62 -10.06
N GLU A 185 -25.44 -13.32 -10.73
CA GLU A 185 -25.96 -14.16 -11.82
C GLU A 185 -24.95 -14.24 -12.98
N ILE A 186 -24.35 -13.11 -13.38
CA ILE A 186 -23.35 -13.10 -14.44
C ILE A 186 -22.08 -13.86 -14.03
N ASP A 187 -21.65 -13.76 -12.77
CA ASP A 187 -20.52 -14.55 -12.26
C ASP A 187 -20.79 -16.06 -12.30
N ASN A 188 -22.02 -16.48 -11.98
CA ASN A 188 -22.42 -17.88 -12.13
C ASN A 188 -22.41 -18.32 -13.60
N ARG A 189 -22.85 -17.47 -14.53
CA ARG A 189 -22.77 -17.74 -15.98
C ARG A 189 -21.34 -17.85 -16.48
N ILE A 190 -20.45 -16.97 -16.01
CA ILE A 190 -19.00 -17.05 -16.30
C ILE A 190 -18.45 -18.38 -15.79
N ARG A 191 -18.80 -18.77 -14.55
CA ARG A 191 -18.36 -20.02 -13.95
C ARG A 191 -18.81 -21.25 -14.75
N THR A 192 -20.07 -21.28 -15.17
CA THR A 192 -20.60 -22.35 -16.04
C THR A 192 -19.83 -22.42 -17.35
N LYS A 193 -19.59 -21.28 -18.01
CA LYS A 193 -18.81 -21.22 -19.26
C LYS A 193 -17.35 -21.65 -19.07
N LEU A 194 -16.73 -21.35 -17.94
CA LEU A 194 -15.39 -21.86 -17.60
C LEU A 194 -15.40 -23.38 -17.44
N GLY A 195 -16.44 -23.96 -16.84
CA GLY A 195 -16.61 -25.42 -16.77
C GLY A 195 -16.78 -26.08 -18.14
N GLU A 196 -17.56 -25.45 -19.03
CA GLU A 196 -17.69 -25.90 -20.43
C GLU A 196 -16.36 -25.83 -21.18
N LEU A 197 -15.63 -24.72 -21.05
CA LEU A 197 -14.29 -24.56 -21.62
C LEU A 197 -13.31 -25.61 -21.08
N GLN A 198 -13.34 -25.89 -19.77
CA GLN A 198 -12.52 -26.92 -19.16
C GLN A 198 -12.78 -28.29 -19.79
N ASN A 199 -14.05 -28.67 -19.90
CA ASN A 199 -14.43 -29.94 -20.53
C ASN A 199 -13.95 -30.02 -21.98
N GLU A 200 -14.06 -28.93 -22.75
CA GLU A 200 -13.57 -28.90 -24.13
C GLU A 200 -12.05 -29.05 -24.23
N VAL A 201 -11.28 -28.37 -23.35
CA VAL A 201 -9.82 -28.53 -23.28
C VAL A 201 -9.44 -29.96 -22.91
N PHE A 202 -10.16 -30.57 -21.97
CA PHE A 202 -9.88 -31.94 -21.53
C PHE A 202 -10.19 -32.95 -22.63
N ASN A 203 -11.33 -32.80 -23.31
CA ASN A 203 -11.70 -33.59 -24.48
C ASN A 203 -10.68 -33.45 -25.61
N MET A 204 -10.14 -32.26 -25.83
CA MET A 204 -9.12 -31.99 -26.84
C MET A 204 -7.82 -32.75 -26.54
N VAL A 205 -7.40 -32.76 -25.26
CA VAL A 205 -6.24 -33.52 -24.80
C VAL A 205 -6.47 -35.03 -24.98
N GLU A 206 -7.62 -35.54 -24.57
CA GLU A 206 -7.94 -36.98 -24.67
C GLU A 206 -7.99 -37.46 -26.13
N LYS A 207 -8.60 -36.68 -27.02
CA LYS A 207 -8.77 -37.01 -28.44
C LYS A 207 -7.57 -36.61 -29.31
N GLN A 208 -6.57 -35.95 -28.74
CA GLN A 208 -5.46 -35.32 -29.47
C GLN A 208 -5.93 -34.45 -30.65
N SER A 209 -7.05 -33.75 -30.46
CA SER A 209 -7.64 -32.90 -31.50
C SER A 209 -6.83 -31.62 -31.65
N GLU A 210 -6.60 -31.18 -32.89
CA GLU A 210 -5.95 -29.90 -33.18
C GLU A 210 -6.95 -28.78 -33.53
N ASN A 211 -8.26 -29.06 -33.47
CA ASN A 211 -9.29 -28.07 -33.81
C ASN A 211 -9.60 -27.14 -32.62
N THR A 212 -9.10 -25.91 -32.67
CA THR A 212 -9.26 -24.91 -31.60
C THR A 212 -10.53 -24.06 -31.68
N LYS A 213 -11.40 -24.24 -32.69
CA LYS A 213 -12.56 -23.35 -32.92
C LYS A 213 -13.52 -23.28 -31.74
N ASN A 214 -13.78 -24.42 -31.09
CA ASN A 214 -14.66 -24.46 -29.92
C ASN A 214 -14.05 -23.73 -28.73
N ILE A 215 -12.76 -23.95 -28.46
CA ILE A 215 -12.01 -23.22 -27.42
C ILE A 215 -12.09 -21.71 -27.68
N GLU A 216 -11.82 -21.28 -28.92
CA GLU A 216 -11.88 -19.87 -29.28
C GLU A 216 -13.29 -19.27 -29.06
N SER A 217 -14.33 -20.01 -29.42
CA SER A 217 -15.72 -19.61 -29.20
C SER A 217 -16.05 -19.45 -27.71
N TYR A 218 -15.67 -20.42 -26.87
CA TYR A 218 -15.87 -20.34 -25.43
C TYR A 218 -15.08 -19.19 -24.80
N VAL A 219 -13.81 -19.01 -25.20
CA VAL A 219 -12.97 -17.91 -24.73
C VAL A 219 -13.60 -16.57 -25.05
N ASN A 220 -14.04 -16.35 -26.30
CA ASN A 220 -14.69 -15.10 -26.68
C ASN A 220 -16.00 -14.86 -25.93
N SER A 221 -16.80 -15.91 -25.72
CA SER A 221 -18.04 -15.81 -24.92
C SER A 221 -17.75 -15.43 -23.46
N ILE A 222 -16.73 -16.03 -22.83
CA ILE A 222 -16.33 -15.69 -21.46
C ILE A 222 -15.86 -14.23 -21.39
N LEU A 223 -15.01 -13.79 -22.33
CA LEU A 223 -14.53 -12.41 -22.36
C LEU A 223 -15.69 -11.42 -22.49
N GLN A 224 -16.67 -11.70 -23.35
CA GLN A 224 -17.88 -10.87 -23.48
C GLN A 224 -18.69 -10.82 -22.18
N LEU A 225 -18.83 -11.94 -21.46
CA LEU A 225 -19.53 -11.97 -20.18
C LEU A 225 -18.81 -11.13 -19.12
N VAL A 226 -17.48 -11.24 -19.04
CA VAL A 226 -16.67 -10.42 -18.12
C VAL A 226 -16.78 -8.93 -18.47
N ASP A 227 -16.78 -8.59 -19.76
CA ASP A 227 -16.92 -7.20 -20.23
C ASP A 227 -18.30 -6.60 -19.94
N ASN A 228 -19.35 -7.39 -20.15
CA ASN A 228 -20.72 -7.02 -19.80
C ASN A 228 -20.85 -6.79 -18.29
N ARG A 229 -20.35 -7.75 -17.49
CA ARG A 229 -20.35 -7.63 -16.02
C ARG A 229 -19.66 -6.34 -15.56
N ASN A 230 -18.46 -6.06 -16.07
CA ASN A 230 -17.73 -4.84 -15.73
C ASN A 230 -18.50 -3.57 -16.11
N SER A 231 -19.18 -3.58 -17.27
CA SER A 231 -19.98 -2.45 -17.72
C SER A 231 -21.17 -2.19 -16.78
N GLN A 232 -21.83 -3.26 -16.30
CA GLN A 232 -22.93 -3.14 -15.35
C GLN A 232 -22.47 -2.64 -13.98
N ILE A 233 -21.34 -3.13 -13.47
CA ILE A 233 -20.77 -2.64 -12.21
C ILE A 233 -20.48 -1.13 -12.29
N ILE A 234 -19.96 -0.68 -13.43
CA ILE A 234 -19.69 0.75 -13.66
C ILE A 234 -20.99 1.57 -13.71
N SER A 235 -22.04 1.09 -14.40
CA SER A 235 -23.32 1.80 -14.45
C SER A 235 -23.93 1.93 -13.06
N THR A 236 -23.98 0.85 -12.27
CA THR A 236 -24.57 0.90 -10.93
C THR A 236 -23.79 1.84 -10.00
N LYS A 237 -22.45 1.85 -10.07
CA LYS A 237 -21.62 2.80 -9.31
C LYS A 237 -21.83 4.26 -9.72
N SER A 238 -22.16 4.52 -10.99
CA SER A 238 -22.35 5.86 -11.52
C SER A 238 -23.74 6.45 -11.24
N GLY A 239 -24.67 5.65 -10.69
CA GLY A 239 -26.05 6.09 -10.41
C GLY A 239 -26.86 6.38 -11.67
N ILE A 240 -26.51 5.76 -12.79
CA ILE A 240 -27.25 5.78 -14.06
C ILE A 240 -28.04 4.48 -14.17
#